data_AF-A0A5C6C5S5-F1
#
_entry.id   AF-A0A5C6C5S5-F1
#
_cell.length_a   1.000
_cell.length_b   1.000
_cell.length_c   1.000
_cell.angle_alpha   90.00
_cell.angle_beta   90.00
_cell.angle_gamma   90.00
#
_symmetry.space_group_name_H-M   'P 1'
#
loop_
_entity.id
_entity.type
_entity.pdbx_description
1 polymer ?
#
loop_
_entity_poly.entity_id
_entity_poly.type
_entity_poly.pdbx_seq_one_letter_code
_entity_poly.pdbx_strand_id
1 'polypeptide(L)'
;MRGLEIDLFDPGSEKSLLDSAFELLSTLVSNDAQGEDLRCKIWPSLHGNSVEVKECSLRVVPLNRLGAAEGKSSASVFVAYFVAEASLWPSHPFIVKLAKPKPGSDQDSCEREFQDAEALKFLIGHSPTGYAAPLRWSPSDSERPYSVLWSPFASADDIWGDVELHGGRLNLRVADIWKLLTSTELATDQVCDALQLAFESLWPLHRKGGKSQVEVRQFSVEYERYLRKIHTSIWAARWRDCWGADNDELSIDFGQEWTNPFNVLKRIQDCKARMYCGGIHGDLHPKNIVLSRGIPRIIDFGWADGDAHIAKDFVLFECNVRFVTLPAATSYQDVVRLAQWISFEDDSPHFESPELQGRVQLVSFIRKHARKAFPTETEWDWEYVIPLFLVAMGLLKHSNDFSSQVSTRQHVLQLAKYISERILPKYESRETNR
;
A
#
# COMPACT_ATOMS: atom_id res chain seq x y z
N MET A 1 3.54 -33.21 8.23
CA MET A 1 4.42 -32.07 8.50
C MET A 1 5.05 -32.26 9.87
N ARG A 2 6.39 -32.22 10.00
CA ARG A 2 7.11 -32.62 11.23
C ARG A 2 7.27 -31.53 12.30
N GLY A 3 6.86 -30.29 12.04
CA GLY A 3 6.86 -29.23 13.05
C GLY A 3 6.85 -27.82 12.46
N LEU A 4 6.47 -26.86 13.30
CA LEU A 4 6.63 -25.43 13.07
C LEU A 4 7.89 -24.97 13.81
N GLU A 5 8.82 -24.31 13.13
CA GLU A 5 9.96 -23.68 13.82
C GLU A 5 9.67 -22.20 14.09
N ILE A 6 8.72 -21.93 14.98
CA ILE A 6 8.48 -20.59 15.54
C ILE A 6 7.70 -20.68 16.86
N ASP A 7 7.95 -19.73 17.76
CA ASP A 7 7.03 -19.40 18.86
C ASP A 7 5.90 -18.51 18.30
N LEU A 8 4.77 -19.10 17.92
CA LEU A 8 3.56 -18.32 17.59
C LEU A 8 2.92 -17.77 18.87
N PHE A 9 2.20 -16.65 18.72
CA PHE A 9 1.67 -15.89 19.85
C PHE A 9 0.61 -16.65 20.67
N ASP A 10 -0.14 -17.57 20.06
CA ASP A 10 -1.11 -18.42 20.75
C ASP A 10 -1.40 -19.76 20.02
N PRO A 11 -1.84 -20.83 20.73
CA PRO A 11 -2.09 -22.14 20.15
C PRO A 11 -3.14 -22.17 19.04
N GLY A 12 -4.11 -21.25 19.05
CA GLY A 12 -5.13 -21.16 18.02
C GLY A 12 -4.56 -20.66 16.69
N SER A 13 -3.66 -19.68 16.75
CA SER A 13 -2.95 -19.18 15.57
C SER A 13 -2.05 -20.25 14.95
N GLU A 14 -1.38 -21.04 15.78
CA GLU A 14 -0.54 -22.17 15.34
C GLU A 14 -1.33 -23.25 14.65
N LYS A 15 -2.43 -23.67 15.25
CA LYS A 15 -3.31 -24.68 14.65
C LYS A 15 -3.86 -24.22 13.30
N SER A 16 -4.44 -23.01 13.24
CA SER A 16 -4.94 -22.42 11.98
C SER A 16 -3.88 -22.39 10.89
N LEU A 17 -2.63 -22.01 11.23
CA LEU A 17 -1.53 -21.95 10.28
C LEU A 17 -1.12 -23.33 9.79
N LEU A 18 -0.95 -24.30 10.69
CA LEU A 18 -0.53 -25.66 10.36
C LEU A 18 -1.56 -26.37 9.49
N ASP A 19 -2.85 -26.25 9.80
CA ASP A 19 -3.93 -26.85 9.02
C ASP A 19 -3.95 -26.26 7.61
N SER A 20 -3.90 -24.92 7.49
CA SER A 20 -3.86 -24.24 6.19
C SER A 20 -2.61 -24.61 5.38
N ALA A 21 -1.45 -24.68 6.04
CA ALA A 21 -0.19 -25.08 5.40
C ALA A 21 -0.20 -26.54 4.95
N PHE A 22 -0.82 -27.44 5.73
CA PHE A 22 -0.98 -28.85 5.37
C PHE A 22 -1.86 -29.00 4.12
N GLU A 23 -2.97 -28.26 4.05
CA GLU A 23 -3.81 -28.28 2.86
C GLU A 23 -3.07 -27.76 1.61
N LEU A 24 -2.33 -26.65 1.74
CA LEU A 24 -1.53 -26.10 0.64
C LEU A 24 -0.44 -27.07 0.18
N LEU A 25 0.28 -27.66 1.14
CA LEU A 25 1.33 -28.62 0.86
C LEU A 25 0.79 -29.92 0.24
N SER A 26 -0.38 -30.38 0.69
CA SER A 26 -1.04 -31.57 0.11
C SER A 26 -1.38 -31.35 -1.37
N THR A 27 -1.82 -30.15 -1.74
CA THR A 27 -2.00 -29.78 -3.15
C THR A 27 -0.67 -29.69 -3.90
N LEU A 28 0.40 -29.17 -3.28
CA LEU A 28 1.71 -29.08 -3.92
C LEU A 28 2.34 -30.43 -4.24
N VAL A 29 2.12 -31.45 -3.41
CA VAL A 29 2.67 -32.80 -3.63
C VAL A 29 1.74 -33.72 -4.43
N SER A 30 0.52 -33.30 -4.77
CA SER A 30 -0.41 -34.12 -5.55
C SER A 30 0.02 -34.21 -7.02
N ASN A 31 -0.16 -35.37 -7.65
CA ASN A 31 0.21 -35.57 -9.06
C ASN A 31 -0.85 -35.05 -10.05
N ASP A 32 -1.77 -34.19 -9.62
CA ASP A 32 -2.77 -33.59 -10.50
C ASP A 32 -2.23 -32.31 -11.17
N ALA A 33 -2.97 -31.81 -12.16
CA ALA A 33 -2.59 -30.62 -12.94
C ALA A 33 -2.53 -29.34 -12.08
N GLN A 34 -3.34 -29.25 -11.02
CA GLN A 34 -3.32 -28.11 -10.11
C GLN A 34 -2.04 -28.13 -9.27
N GLY A 35 -1.64 -29.29 -8.75
CA GLY A 35 -0.38 -29.48 -8.06
C GLY A 35 0.81 -29.16 -8.95
N GLU A 36 0.77 -29.53 -10.24
CA GLU A 36 1.84 -29.21 -11.19
C GLU A 36 2.02 -27.71 -11.41
N ASP A 37 0.94 -26.96 -11.64
CA ASP A 37 0.98 -25.50 -11.79
C ASP A 37 1.51 -24.81 -10.52
N LEU A 38 1.06 -25.26 -9.35
CA LEU A 38 1.52 -24.72 -8.07
C LEU A 38 3.00 -25.06 -7.80
N ARG A 39 3.47 -26.27 -8.14
CA ARG A 39 4.90 -26.62 -8.02
C ARG A 39 5.77 -25.68 -8.83
N CYS A 40 5.39 -25.39 -10.08
CA CYS A 40 6.13 -24.48 -10.94
C CYS A 40 6.21 -23.05 -10.38
N LYS A 41 5.22 -22.62 -9.59
CA LYS A 41 5.15 -21.26 -9.02
C LYS A 41 5.77 -21.16 -7.62
N ILE A 42 5.62 -22.19 -6.80
CA ILE A 42 5.97 -22.17 -5.38
C ILE A 42 7.23 -22.96 -5.09
N TRP A 43 7.36 -24.17 -5.62
CA TRP A 43 8.44 -25.07 -5.24
C TRP A 43 8.94 -25.87 -6.45
N PRO A 44 9.63 -25.20 -7.40
CA PRO A 44 10.04 -25.83 -8.65
C PRO A 44 10.90 -27.08 -8.44
N SER A 45 11.67 -27.14 -7.35
CA SER A 45 12.49 -28.30 -7.00
C SER A 45 11.72 -29.57 -6.66
N LEU A 46 10.40 -29.51 -6.43
CA LEU A 46 9.55 -30.70 -6.34
C LEU A 46 9.29 -31.34 -7.71
N HIS A 47 9.52 -30.62 -8.82
CA HIS A 47 9.30 -31.18 -10.14
C HIS A 47 10.26 -32.36 -10.42
N GLY A 48 9.70 -33.54 -10.69
CA GLY A 48 10.47 -34.78 -10.87
C GLY A 48 10.94 -35.45 -9.57
N ASN A 49 10.64 -34.89 -8.40
CA ASN A 49 10.97 -35.46 -7.10
C ASN A 49 9.70 -35.89 -6.36
N SER A 50 9.69 -37.10 -5.79
CA SER A 50 8.59 -37.55 -4.92
C SER A 50 8.95 -37.23 -3.47
N VAL A 51 8.12 -36.40 -2.83
CA VAL A 51 8.26 -36.04 -1.41
C VAL A 51 6.90 -36.22 -0.76
N GLU A 52 6.86 -36.89 0.38
CA GLU A 52 5.63 -37.03 1.15
C GLU A 52 5.40 -35.80 2.06
N VAL A 53 4.13 -35.44 2.32
CA VAL A 53 3.78 -34.34 3.24
C VAL A 53 4.40 -34.50 4.65
N LYS A 54 4.69 -35.73 5.07
CA LYS A 54 5.33 -36.04 6.36
C LYS A 54 6.83 -35.77 6.39
N GLU A 55 7.46 -35.55 5.24
CA GLU A 55 8.89 -35.27 5.06
C GLU A 55 9.17 -33.77 4.91
N CYS A 56 8.12 -32.95 4.97
CA CYS A 56 8.21 -31.51 4.89
C CYS A 56 8.02 -30.85 6.26
N SER A 57 8.66 -29.68 6.41
CA SER A 57 8.52 -28.76 7.54
C SER A 57 8.13 -27.37 7.04
N LEU A 58 7.45 -26.60 7.89
CA LEU A 58 7.13 -25.21 7.62
C LEU A 58 8.03 -24.32 8.48
N ARG A 59 8.74 -23.42 7.81
CA ARG A 59 9.50 -22.34 8.43
C ARG A 59 8.64 -21.09 8.40
N VAL A 60 8.54 -20.41 9.53
CA VAL A 60 7.82 -19.14 9.64
C VAL A 60 8.81 -18.15 10.24
N VAL A 61 8.74 -16.87 9.88
CA VAL A 61 9.62 -15.79 10.36
C VAL A 61 8.76 -14.54 10.54
N PRO A 62 8.77 -13.86 11.71
CA PRO A 62 7.98 -12.65 11.87
C PRO A 62 8.62 -11.50 11.10
N LEU A 63 7.81 -10.58 10.55
CA LEU A 63 8.30 -9.45 9.75
C LEU A 63 9.30 -8.54 10.51
N ASN A 64 9.13 -8.39 11.83
CA ASN A 64 10.02 -7.59 12.67
C ASN A 64 11.48 -8.07 12.65
N ARG A 65 11.72 -9.38 12.51
CA ARG A 65 13.06 -9.96 12.37
C ARG A 65 13.69 -9.66 11.01
N LEU A 66 12.88 -9.26 10.02
CA LEU A 66 13.32 -8.84 8.69
C LEU A 66 13.51 -7.32 8.60
N GLY A 67 13.42 -6.62 9.73
CA GLY A 67 13.55 -5.17 9.82
C GLY A 67 12.32 -4.40 9.33
N ALA A 68 11.14 -5.04 9.29
CA ALA A 68 9.87 -4.38 8.99
C ALA A 68 9.01 -4.29 10.26
N ALA A 69 8.52 -3.09 10.60
CA ALA A 69 7.64 -2.93 11.75
C ALA A 69 6.34 -3.73 11.56
N GLU A 70 5.82 -4.34 12.63
CA GLU A 70 4.48 -4.93 12.62
C GLU A 70 3.46 -3.88 12.20
N GLY A 71 2.68 -4.20 11.16
CA GLY A 71 1.64 -3.30 10.67
C GLY A 71 0.56 -3.09 11.74
N LYS A 72 -0.11 -1.92 11.70
CA LYS A 72 -1.27 -1.63 12.58
C LYS A 72 -2.55 -2.38 12.17
N SER A 73 -2.41 -3.41 11.33
CA SER A 73 -3.52 -4.27 10.90
C SER A 73 -3.98 -5.14 12.06
N SER A 74 -5.24 -5.56 12.06
CA SER A 74 -5.69 -6.63 12.97
C SER A 74 -5.16 -8.02 12.59
N ALA A 75 -4.48 -8.12 11.45
CA ALA A 75 -3.82 -9.35 11.00
C ALA A 75 -2.34 -9.36 11.41
N SER A 76 -1.89 -10.50 11.92
CA SER A 76 -0.46 -10.79 12.12
C SER A 76 0.14 -11.20 10.78
N VAL A 77 1.34 -10.70 10.46
CA VAL A 77 1.97 -10.93 9.15
C VAL A 77 3.35 -11.56 9.33
N PHE A 78 3.62 -12.61 8.57
CA PHE A 78 4.84 -13.43 8.64
C PHE A 78 5.40 -13.66 7.24
N VAL A 79 6.66 -14.07 7.18
CA VAL A 79 7.22 -14.74 6.00
C VAL A 79 7.31 -16.24 6.29
N ALA A 80 6.87 -17.09 5.37
CA ALA A 80 6.95 -18.53 5.53
C ALA A 80 7.50 -19.24 4.28
N TYR A 81 8.09 -20.43 4.46
CA TYR A 81 8.54 -21.27 3.36
C TYR A 81 8.59 -22.74 3.78
N PHE A 82 8.43 -23.65 2.83
CA PHE A 82 8.53 -25.08 3.06
C PHE A 82 9.96 -25.59 2.86
N VAL A 83 10.34 -26.59 3.64
CA VAL A 83 11.62 -27.31 3.51
C VAL A 83 11.35 -28.81 3.53
N ALA A 84 12.03 -29.57 2.68
CA ALA A 84 11.98 -31.03 2.63
C ALA A 84 13.28 -31.65 3.15
N GLU A 85 13.20 -32.84 3.75
CA GLU A 85 14.38 -33.57 4.25
C GLU A 85 15.35 -34.01 3.14
N ALA A 86 14.87 -34.15 1.90
CA ALA A 86 15.58 -34.76 0.77
C ALA A 86 16.70 -33.92 0.12
N SER A 87 17.39 -33.02 0.85
CA SER A 87 18.37 -32.07 0.30
C SER A 87 17.83 -31.24 -0.89
N LEU A 88 16.52 -31.06 -0.96
CA LEU A 88 15.89 -30.20 -1.95
C LEU A 88 16.04 -28.75 -1.50
N TRP A 89 16.12 -27.85 -2.48
CA TRP A 89 16.01 -26.43 -2.22
C TRP A 89 14.67 -26.12 -1.54
N PRO A 90 14.62 -25.17 -0.58
CA PRO A 90 13.37 -24.72 0.01
C PRO A 90 12.38 -24.16 -1.04
N SER A 91 11.09 -24.10 -0.69
CA SER A 91 10.11 -23.40 -1.53
C SER A 91 10.44 -21.90 -1.62
N HIS A 92 9.89 -21.23 -2.63
CA HIS A 92 9.80 -19.78 -2.61
C HIS A 92 9.09 -19.30 -1.34
N PRO A 93 9.52 -18.19 -0.75
CA PRO A 93 8.88 -17.65 0.44
C PRO A 93 7.48 -17.10 0.13
N PHE A 94 6.70 -16.97 1.18
CA PHE A 94 5.33 -16.44 1.18
C PHE A 94 5.22 -15.32 2.20
N ILE A 95 4.39 -14.32 1.91
CA ILE A 95 3.76 -13.51 2.95
C ILE A 95 2.55 -14.32 3.45
N VAL A 96 2.48 -14.50 4.77
CA VAL A 96 1.37 -15.16 5.43
C VAL A 96 0.69 -14.16 6.35
N LYS A 97 -0.60 -13.90 6.13
CA LYS A 97 -1.43 -13.08 7.02
C LYS A 97 -2.37 -13.99 7.81
N LEU A 98 -2.40 -13.81 9.13
CA LEU A 98 -3.36 -14.44 10.04
C LEU A 98 -4.28 -13.39 10.62
N ALA A 99 -5.59 -13.53 10.40
CA ALA A 99 -6.58 -12.62 10.95
C ALA A 99 -7.58 -13.37 11.83
N LYS A 100 -7.96 -12.74 12.94
CA LYS A 100 -9.06 -13.21 13.76
C LYS A 100 -10.32 -12.44 13.37
N PRO A 101 -11.42 -13.12 13.01
CA PRO A 101 -12.68 -12.45 12.73
C PRO A 101 -13.11 -11.60 13.93
N LYS A 102 -13.50 -10.35 13.68
CA LYS A 102 -13.99 -9.47 14.74
C LYS A 102 -15.46 -9.77 15.01
N PRO A 103 -15.88 -9.91 16.28
CA PRO A 103 -17.30 -10.06 16.61
C PRO A 103 -18.12 -8.91 16.02
N GLY A 104 -19.17 -9.25 15.26
CA GLY A 104 -20.04 -8.26 14.61
C GLY A 104 -19.46 -7.59 13.36
N SER A 105 -18.33 -8.08 12.83
CA SER A 105 -17.86 -7.74 11.48
C SER A 105 -18.42 -8.75 10.48
N ASP A 106 -19.05 -8.27 9.41
CA ASP A 106 -19.64 -9.14 8.38
C ASP A 106 -18.58 -9.85 7.52
N GLN A 107 -17.31 -9.44 7.62
CA GLN A 107 -16.24 -9.99 6.79
C GLN A 107 -14.91 -10.05 7.53
N ASP A 108 -14.16 -11.12 7.26
CA ASP A 108 -12.79 -11.30 7.68
C ASP A 108 -11.80 -10.49 6.80
N SER A 109 -10.71 -9.98 7.37
CA SER A 109 -9.78 -9.14 6.61
C SER A 109 -8.97 -9.91 5.57
N CYS A 110 -8.63 -11.17 5.84
CA CYS A 110 -7.92 -12.02 4.87
C CYS A 110 -8.85 -12.43 3.73
N GLU A 111 -10.11 -12.73 4.05
CA GLU A 111 -11.16 -12.98 3.04
C GLU A 111 -11.32 -11.79 2.09
N ARG A 112 -11.45 -10.58 2.66
CA ARG A 112 -11.59 -9.35 1.87
C ARG A 112 -10.41 -9.14 0.94
N GLU A 113 -9.18 -9.22 1.46
CA GLU A 113 -7.98 -9.05 0.64
C GLU A 113 -7.87 -10.09 -0.47
N PHE A 114 -8.27 -11.34 -0.22
CA PHE A 114 -8.33 -12.37 -1.25
C PHE A 114 -9.34 -12.02 -2.35
N GLN A 115 -10.54 -11.58 -1.97
CA GLN A 115 -11.60 -11.20 -2.91
C GLN A 115 -11.23 -9.95 -3.72
N ASP A 116 -10.68 -8.93 -3.06
CA ASP A 116 -10.21 -7.68 -3.68
C ASP A 116 -9.09 -7.99 -4.71
N ALA A 117 -8.16 -8.90 -4.39
CA ALA A 117 -7.14 -9.34 -5.34
C ALA A 117 -7.70 -10.19 -6.50
N GLU A 118 -8.63 -11.10 -6.23
CA GLU A 118 -9.27 -11.93 -7.27
C GLU A 118 -10.05 -11.05 -8.27
N ALA A 119 -10.67 -9.96 -7.80
CA ALA A 119 -11.33 -8.99 -8.66
C ALA A 119 -10.36 -8.33 -9.66
N LEU A 120 -9.06 -8.28 -9.35
CA LEU A 120 -8.01 -7.76 -10.24
C LEU A 120 -7.24 -8.83 -11.02
N LYS A 121 -7.48 -10.12 -10.77
CA LYS A 121 -6.67 -11.23 -11.28
C LYS A 121 -6.51 -11.22 -12.81
N PHE A 122 -7.58 -10.91 -13.53
CA PHE A 122 -7.55 -10.85 -15.00
C PHE A 122 -6.64 -9.74 -15.52
N LEU A 123 -6.40 -8.69 -14.73
CA LEU A 123 -5.51 -7.59 -15.07
C LEU A 123 -4.08 -7.87 -14.62
N ILE A 124 -3.92 -8.42 -13.41
CA ILE A 124 -2.63 -8.83 -12.82
C ILE A 124 -1.98 -9.93 -13.67
N GLY A 125 -2.76 -10.80 -14.30
CA GLY A 125 -2.26 -11.88 -15.17
C GLY A 125 -1.40 -11.43 -16.34
N HIS A 126 -1.45 -10.14 -16.73
CA HIS A 126 -0.58 -9.58 -17.76
C HIS A 126 0.83 -9.23 -17.26
N SER A 127 1.02 -9.09 -15.95
CA SER A 127 2.33 -8.86 -15.31
C SER A 127 2.45 -9.77 -14.08
N PRO A 128 2.52 -11.11 -14.25
CA PRO A 128 2.57 -12.04 -13.13
C PRO A 128 3.81 -11.84 -12.25
N THR A 129 4.82 -11.14 -12.79
CA THR A 129 6.02 -10.78 -12.07
C THR A 129 5.96 -9.40 -11.39
N GLY A 130 4.94 -8.58 -11.62
CA GLY A 130 4.80 -7.27 -10.94
C GLY A 130 4.15 -7.35 -9.56
N TYR A 131 3.49 -8.47 -9.24
CA TYR A 131 2.58 -8.58 -8.11
C TYR A 131 2.85 -9.82 -7.25
N ALA A 132 2.65 -9.68 -5.95
CA ALA A 132 2.58 -10.76 -4.98
C ALA A 132 1.12 -11.05 -4.62
N ALA A 133 0.31 -11.39 -5.63
CA ALA A 133 -1.13 -11.57 -5.46
C ALA A 133 -1.42 -12.76 -4.53
N PRO A 134 -2.41 -12.65 -3.61
CA PRO A 134 -2.89 -13.75 -2.81
C PRO A 134 -3.18 -15.00 -3.65
N LEU A 135 -2.60 -16.12 -3.23
CA LEU A 135 -2.73 -17.41 -3.91
C LEU A 135 -3.83 -18.26 -3.27
N ARG A 136 -3.90 -18.27 -1.94
CA ARG A 136 -4.83 -19.12 -1.19
C ARG A 136 -5.30 -18.43 0.08
N TRP A 137 -6.59 -18.56 0.34
CA TRP A 137 -7.22 -18.19 1.62
C TRP A 137 -7.83 -19.43 2.26
N SER A 138 -7.61 -19.59 3.57
CA SER A 138 -8.28 -20.57 4.42
C SER A 138 -9.18 -19.82 5.41
N PRO A 139 -10.50 -20.08 5.42
CA PRO A 139 -11.43 -19.41 6.34
C PRO A 139 -11.19 -19.84 7.78
N SER A 140 -11.59 -18.99 8.73
CA SER A 140 -11.71 -19.35 10.13
C SER A 140 -12.97 -20.18 10.39
N ASP A 141 -12.93 -21.09 11.35
CA ASP A 141 -14.07 -21.86 11.83
C ASP A 141 -13.94 -22.18 13.35
N SER A 142 -14.82 -23.03 13.88
CA SER A 142 -14.79 -23.42 15.30
C SER A 142 -13.52 -24.14 15.72
N GLU A 143 -12.83 -24.79 14.78
CA GLU A 143 -11.60 -25.53 15.01
C GLU A 143 -10.34 -24.71 14.68
N ARG A 144 -10.48 -23.71 13.80
CA ARG A 144 -9.45 -22.81 13.29
C ARG A 144 -9.85 -21.36 13.57
N PRO A 145 -9.51 -20.80 14.74
CA PRO A 145 -10.01 -19.49 15.15
C PRO A 145 -9.46 -18.31 14.33
N TYR A 146 -8.45 -18.55 13.49
CA TYR A 146 -7.89 -17.57 12.56
C TYR A 146 -8.10 -18.00 11.12
N SER A 147 -8.37 -17.03 10.25
CA SER A 147 -8.21 -17.18 8.81
C SER A 147 -6.74 -17.01 8.43
N VAL A 148 -6.34 -17.62 7.31
CA VAL A 148 -4.95 -17.59 6.82
C VAL A 148 -4.95 -17.22 5.35
N LEU A 149 -4.13 -16.23 4.98
CA LEU A 149 -3.89 -15.81 3.60
C LEU A 149 -2.44 -16.09 3.22
N TRP A 150 -2.24 -16.76 2.09
CA TRP A 150 -0.94 -17.07 1.51
C TRP A 150 -0.73 -16.26 0.24
N SER A 151 0.29 -15.41 0.22
CA SER A 151 0.68 -14.62 -0.95
C SER A 151 2.12 -14.97 -1.33
N PRO A 152 2.41 -15.45 -2.55
CA PRO A 152 3.77 -15.73 -2.98
C PRO A 152 4.64 -14.49 -2.84
N PHE A 153 5.78 -14.62 -2.18
CA PHE A 153 6.69 -13.53 -1.91
C PHE A 153 7.96 -13.74 -2.71
N ALA A 154 8.13 -12.92 -3.74
CA ALA A 154 9.26 -13.06 -4.65
C ALA A 154 10.45 -12.17 -4.29
N SER A 155 10.61 -11.63 -3.05
CA SER A 155 11.80 -10.81 -2.69
C SER A 155 13.09 -11.62 -2.47
N ALA A 156 13.20 -12.77 -3.13
CA ALA A 156 14.12 -13.82 -2.73
C ALA A 156 15.54 -13.69 -3.26
N ASP A 157 15.93 -12.51 -3.69
CA ASP A 157 17.21 -12.38 -4.35
C ASP A 157 18.26 -11.76 -3.44
N ASP A 158 19.35 -12.52 -3.29
CA ASP A 158 20.27 -12.67 -2.15
C ASP A 158 19.85 -13.70 -1.10
N ILE A 159 18.57 -14.11 -1.05
CA ILE A 159 18.13 -15.23 -0.20
C ILE A 159 18.67 -16.57 -0.73
N TRP A 160 18.75 -16.73 -2.06
CA TRP A 160 19.31 -17.93 -2.71
C TRP A 160 20.84 -17.97 -2.77
N GLY A 161 21.51 -16.82 -2.57
CA GLY A 161 22.98 -16.72 -2.58
C GLY A 161 23.62 -17.08 -1.24
N ASP A 162 22.91 -16.81 -0.14
CA ASP A 162 23.32 -17.12 1.24
C ASP A 162 22.36 -18.14 1.89
N VAL A 163 22.03 -19.24 1.21
CA VAL A 163 21.60 -20.42 1.99
C VAL A 163 22.84 -20.85 2.74
N GLU A 164 22.90 -20.53 4.04
CA GLU A 164 24.01 -20.97 4.88
C GLU A 164 24.20 -22.46 4.59
N LEU A 165 25.44 -22.85 4.23
CA LEU A 165 25.87 -24.22 3.94
C LEU A 165 25.58 -25.21 5.09
N HIS A 166 24.95 -24.75 6.18
CA HIS A 166 24.65 -25.48 7.40
C HIS A 166 23.14 -25.36 7.72
N GLY A 167 22.30 -26.15 7.04
CA GLY A 167 20.97 -26.52 7.56
C GLY A 167 19.73 -26.06 6.79
N GLY A 168 19.85 -25.63 5.53
CA GLY A 168 18.68 -25.40 4.67
C GLY A 168 17.82 -24.18 5.04
N ARG A 169 18.42 -23.18 5.72
CA ARG A 169 17.77 -21.93 6.11
C ARG A 169 18.00 -20.84 5.06
N LEU A 170 16.93 -20.12 4.75
CA LEU A 170 16.96 -18.97 3.85
C LEU A 170 17.40 -17.70 4.61
N ASN A 171 18.39 -16.96 4.09
CA ASN A 171 18.77 -15.63 4.60
C ASN A 171 17.75 -14.57 4.14
N LEU A 172 16.62 -14.50 4.84
CA LEU A 172 15.54 -13.61 4.44
C LEU A 172 15.89 -12.14 4.66
N ARG A 173 15.80 -11.32 3.60
CA ARG A 173 15.92 -9.87 3.66
C ARG A 173 14.78 -9.23 2.89
N VAL A 174 14.15 -8.21 3.47
CA VAL A 174 13.13 -7.41 2.80
C VAL A 174 13.73 -6.04 2.51
N ALA A 175 14.00 -5.77 1.24
CA ALA A 175 14.26 -4.41 0.75
C ALA A 175 12.94 -3.85 0.21
N ASP A 176 12.57 -2.65 0.64
CA ASP A 176 11.39 -1.94 0.17
C ASP A 176 11.75 -0.50 -0.20
N ILE A 177 10.84 0.20 -0.90
CA ILE A 177 11.07 1.59 -1.27
C ILE A 177 11.17 2.48 -0.02
N TRP A 178 10.50 2.12 1.07
CA TRP A 178 10.56 2.89 2.31
C TRP A 178 11.99 2.98 2.86
N LYS A 179 12.73 1.87 2.90
CA LYS A 179 14.14 1.85 3.34
C LYS A 179 15.03 2.72 2.45
N LEU A 180 14.81 2.69 1.13
CA LEU A 180 15.54 3.57 0.21
C LEU A 180 15.23 5.06 0.45
N LEU A 181 13.96 5.40 0.69
CA LEU A 181 13.51 6.78 0.97
C LEU A 181 13.94 7.33 2.33
N THR A 182 14.28 6.46 3.28
CA THR A 182 14.63 6.83 4.66
C THR A 182 16.09 6.55 5.02
N SER A 183 16.87 6.07 4.04
CA SER A 183 18.31 5.90 4.17
C SER A 183 19.03 7.26 4.27
N THR A 184 20.28 7.26 4.76
CA THR A 184 21.09 8.48 4.92
C THR A 184 21.38 9.17 3.59
N GLU A 185 21.44 8.40 2.50
CA GLU A 185 21.63 8.89 1.15
C GLU A 185 20.44 8.44 0.30
N LEU A 186 19.58 9.40 -0.06
CA LEU A 186 18.41 9.10 -0.87
C LEU A 186 18.84 8.53 -2.23
N ALA A 187 18.58 7.24 -2.44
CA ALA A 187 18.88 6.53 -3.69
C ALA A 187 17.86 6.86 -4.79
N THR A 188 17.77 8.14 -5.19
CA THR A 188 16.72 8.65 -6.08
C THR A 188 16.61 7.87 -7.38
N ASP A 189 17.72 7.58 -8.06
CA ASP A 189 17.71 6.86 -9.34
C ASP A 189 17.16 5.43 -9.17
N GLN A 190 17.61 4.71 -8.14
CA GLN A 190 17.12 3.36 -7.84
C GLN A 190 15.62 3.36 -7.51
N VAL A 191 15.14 4.37 -6.78
CA VAL A 191 13.70 4.51 -6.49
C VAL A 191 12.92 4.84 -7.76
N CYS A 192 13.42 5.73 -8.62
CA CYS A 192 12.80 6.04 -9.92
C CYS A 192 12.68 4.78 -10.79
N ASP A 193 13.74 3.97 -10.90
CA ASP A 193 13.74 2.74 -11.69
C ASP A 193 12.71 1.73 -11.16
N ALA A 194 12.64 1.57 -9.84
CA ALA A 194 11.65 0.70 -9.23
C ALA A 194 10.21 1.24 -9.41
N LEU A 195 10.00 2.55 -9.30
CA LEU A 195 8.69 3.17 -9.55
C LEU A 195 8.27 3.06 -11.00
N GLN A 196 9.20 3.18 -11.95
CA GLN A 196 8.93 2.98 -13.38
C GLN A 196 8.30 1.60 -13.60
N LEU A 197 8.97 0.55 -13.14
CA LEU A 197 8.52 -0.84 -13.32
C LEU A 197 7.23 -1.14 -12.55
N ALA A 198 7.05 -0.57 -11.35
CA ALA A 198 5.83 -0.71 -10.57
C ALA A 198 4.63 -0.04 -11.26
N PHE A 199 4.77 1.22 -11.70
CA PHE A 199 3.69 1.93 -12.40
C PHE A 199 3.41 1.34 -13.78
N GLU A 200 4.41 0.81 -14.49
CA GLU A 200 4.19 0.04 -15.72
C GLU A 200 3.36 -1.23 -15.47
N SER A 201 3.59 -1.90 -14.33
CA SER A 201 2.79 -3.07 -13.96
C SER A 201 1.33 -2.71 -13.63
N LEU A 202 1.09 -1.52 -13.06
CA LEU A 202 -0.24 -0.98 -12.74
C LEU A 202 -0.97 -0.42 -13.97
N TRP A 203 -0.24 -0.10 -15.04
CA TRP A 203 -0.79 0.53 -16.23
C TRP A 203 -2.03 -0.18 -16.83
N PRO A 204 -2.07 -1.52 -16.94
CA PRO A 204 -3.26 -2.23 -17.42
C PRO A 204 -4.48 -2.06 -16.50
N LEU A 205 -4.29 -1.79 -15.21
CA LEU A 205 -5.37 -1.47 -14.29
C LEU A 205 -5.97 -0.09 -14.62
N HIS A 206 -5.09 0.89 -14.90
CA HIS A 206 -5.44 2.29 -15.04
C HIS A 206 -5.93 2.73 -16.44
N ARG A 207 -5.48 2.09 -17.54
CA ARG A 207 -5.85 2.50 -18.91
C ARG A 207 -6.44 1.36 -19.74
N LYS A 208 -7.65 1.61 -20.29
CA LYS A 208 -8.38 0.94 -21.41
C LYS A 208 -7.84 -0.38 -22.04
N GLY A 209 -7.45 -1.32 -21.20
CA GLY A 209 -7.63 -2.76 -21.33
C GLY A 209 -7.49 -3.52 -20.00
N GLY A 210 -7.81 -2.95 -18.83
CA GLY A 210 -8.42 -1.68 -18.54
C GLY A 210 -9.85 -1.46 -19.02
N LYS A 211 -10.58 -0.87 -18.09
CA LYS A 211 -11.97 -0.45 -18.21
C LYS A 211 -12.12 0.96 -17.68
N SER A 212 -11.04 1.75 -17.69
CA SER A 212 -11.03 3.09 -17.13
C SER A 212 -12.16 3.92 -17.75
N GLN A 213 -13.16 4.25 -16.94
CA GLN A 213 -14.38 4.90 -17.35
C GLN A 213 -14.55 6.20 -16.57
N VAL A 214 -15.09 7.20 -17.26
CA VAL A 214 -15.45 8.45 -16.60
C VAL A 214 -16.77 8.24 -15.90
N GLU A 215 -16.78 8.34 -14.58
CA GLU A 215 -17.96 8.17 -13.77
C GLU A 215 -18.19 9.38 -12.87
N VAL A 216 -19.45 9.66 -12.55
CA VAL A 216 -19.80 10.71 -11.61
C VAL A 216 -19.84 10.11 -10.21
N ARG A 217 -18.85 10.41 -9.37
CA ARG A 217 -18.74 9.89 -8.00
C ARG A 217 -18.70 11.02 -6.98
N GLN A 218 -19.14 10.71 -5.77
CA GLN A 218 -19.10 11.61 -4.62
C GLN A 218 -17.81 11.34 -3.82
N PHE A 219 -17.07 12.40 -3.47
CA PHE A 219 -15.77 12.24 -2.81
C PHE A 219 -15.86 11.54 -1.44
N SER A 220 -16.88 11.82 -0.64
CA SER A 220 -17.06 11.22 0.69
C SER A 220 -17.16 9.69 0.62
N VAL A 221 -17.85 9.17 -0.39
CA VAL A 221 -18.01 7.73 -0.64
C VAL A 221 -16.72 7.16 -1.22
N GLU A 222 -16.21 7.77 -2.28
CA GLU A 222 -15.04 7.26 -3.01
C GLU A 222 -13.79 7.22 -2.13
N TYR A 223 -13.61 8.18 -1.21
CA TYR A 223 -12.44 8.29 -0.34
C TYR A 223 -12.69 7.89 1.12
N GLU A 224 -13.83 7.27 1.44
CA GLU A 224 -14.21 6.92 2.82
C GLU A 224 -13.11 6.13 3.55
N ARG A 225 -12.51 5.14 2.86
CA ARG A 225 -11.41 4.30 3.40
C ARG A 225 -10.21 5.16 3.84
N TYR A 226 -9.85 6.18 3.07
CA TYR A 226 -8.73 7.09 3.35
C TYR A 226 -9.06 8.10 4.44
N LEU A 227 -10.31 8.53 4.55
CA LEU A 227 -10.77 9.40 5.64
C LEU A 227 -10.83 8.67 6.99
N ARG A 228 -10.70 7.33 7.05
CA ARG A 228 -10.47 6.56 8.28
C ARG A 228 -11.45 6.90 9.42
N LYS A 229 -12.74 6.98 9.08
CA LYS A 229 -13.84 7.33 10.00
C LYS A 229 -13.64 8.70 10.66
N ILE A 230 -13.17 9.70 9.90
CA ILE A 230 -12.85 11.04 10.40
C ILE A 230 -13.98 11.68 11.21
N HIS A 231 -15.25 11.38 10.91
CA HIS A 231 -16.40 11.93 11.64
C HIS A 231 -16.57 11.36 13.05
N THR A 232 -16.22 10.10 13.28
CA THR A 232 -16.46 9.40 14.56
C THR A 232 -15.18 9.05 15.32
N SER A 233 -14.02 9.30 14.73
CA SER A 233 -12.74 8.90 15.29
C SER A 233 -12.17 9.88 16.32
N ILE A 234 -11.54 9.33 17.36
CA ILE A 234 -10.86 10.10 18.42
C ILE A 234 -9.69 10.92 17.85
N TRP A 235 -8.98 10.38 16.84
CA TRP A 235 -7.83 11.08 16.27
C TRP A 235 -8.24 12.40 15.59
N ALA A 236 -9.40 12.43 14.93
CA ALA A 236 -9.90 13.63 14.28
C ALA A 236 -10.39 14.67 15.29
N ALA A 237 -10.98 14.24 16.41
CA ALA A 237 -11.37 15.14 17.49
C ALA A 237 -10.17 15.95 18.00
N ARG A 238 -9.01 15.31 18.20
CA ARG A 238 -7.78 16.01 18.62
C ARG A 238 -7.34 17.09 17.64
N TRP A 239 -7.47 16.85 16.33
CA TRP A 239 -7.15 17.85 15.32
C TRP A 239 -8.18 18.97 15.27
N ARG A 240 -9.46 18.70 15.56
CA ARG A 240 -10.49 19.75 15.72
C ARG A 240 -10.23 20.60 16.96
N ASP A 241 -9.67 20.05 18.03
CA ASP A 241 -9.24 20.85 19.18
C ASP A 241 -8.12 21.84 18.82
N CYS A 242 -7.30 21.49 17.81
CA CYS A 242 -6.22 22.36 17.33
C CYS A 242 -6.67 23.37 16.26
N TRP A 243 -7.46 22.94 15.29
CA TRP A 243 -7.81 23.75 14.11
C TRP A 243 -9.24 24.30 14.12
N GLY A 244 -10.07 23.93 15.10
CA GLY A 244 -11.48 24.31 15.16
C GLY A 244 -12.42 23.26 14.57
N ALA A 245 -13.72 23.52 14.72
CA ALA A 245 -14.80 22.69 14.18
C ALA A 245 -14.92 22.88 12.66
N ASP A 246 -15.71 22.02 11.99
CA ASP A 246 -15.91 22.11 10.54
C ASP A 246 -16.77 23.31 10.08
N ASN A 247 -17.36 24.06 11.02
CA ASN A 247 -18.05 25.32 10.76
C ASN A 247 -17.14 26.55 10.85
N ASP A 248 -15.94 26.42 11.42
CA ASP A 248 -14.99 27.53 11.53
C ASP A 248 -14.26 27.67 10.19
N GLU A 249 -14.31 28.84 9.56
CA GLU A 249 -13.66 29.08 8.26
C GLU A 249 -12.13 29.09 8.37
N LEU A 250 -11.63 29.51 9.53
CA LEU A 250 -10.23 29.79 9.77
C LEU A 250 -9.74 29.02 11.01
N SER A 251 -8.45 28.74 11.02
CA SER A 251 -7.73 28.02 12.07
C SER A 251 -6.40 28.73 12.34
N ILE A 252 -5.81 28.53 13.52
CA ILE A 252 -4.49 29.09 13.84
C ILE A 252 -3.50 27.93 13.99
N ASP A 253 -2.44 27.95 13.18
CA ASP A 253 -1.35 26.99 13.29
C ASP A 253 -0.02 27.65 12.86
N PHE A 254 1.10 27.22 13.45
CA PHE A 254 2.43 27.82 13.24
C PHE A 254 2.45 29.35 13.46
N GLY A 255 1.61 29.85 14.39
CA GLY A 255 1.52 31.27 14.72
C GLY A 255 0.86 32.14 13.65
N GLN A 256 0.21 31.55 12.64
CA GLN A 256 -0.50 32.27 11.58
C GLN A 256 -1.89 31.69 11.34
N GLU A 257 -2.72 32.47 10.65
CA GLU A 257 -4.07 32.07 10.27
C GLU A 257 -4.05 31.24 8.98
N TRP A 258 -4.87 30.19 8.96
CA TRP A 258 -5.02 29.26 7.85
C TRP A 258 -6.49 28.99 7.58
N THR A 259 -6.84 28.73 6.32
CA THR A 259 -8.10 28.07 5.97
C THR A 259 -8.24 26.77 6.75
N ASN A 260 -9.34 26.60 7.46
CA ASN A 260 -9.58 25.41 8.27
C ASN A 260 -9.77 24.16 7.37
N PRO A 261 -8.90 23.14 7.50
CA PRO A 261 -9.02 21.92 6.70
C PRO A 261 -10.34 21.16 6.90
N PHE A 262 -10.94 21.19 8.10
CA PHE A 262 -12.21 20.51 8.35
C PHE A 262 -13.39 21.21 7.65
N ASN A 263 -13.36 22.54 7.55
CA ASN A 263 -14.35 23.29 6.79
C ASN A 263 -14.25 22.99 5.29
N VAL A 264 -13.03 22.97 4.75
CA VAL A 264 -12.79 22.60 3.35
C VAL A 264 -13.26 21.17 3.08
N LEU A 265 -12.92 20.21 3.95
CA LEU A 265 -13.39 18.83 3.84
C LEU A 265 -14.92 18.76 3.79
N LYS A 266 -15.61 19.45 4.72
CA LYS A 266 -17.08 19.49 4.75
C LYS A 266 -17.67 20.02 3.45
N ARG A 267 -17.05 21.04 2.83
CA ARG A 267 -17.52 21.64 1.57
C ARG A 267 -17.32 20.73 0.36
N ILE A 268 -16.24 19.94 0.33
CA ILE A 268 -15.93 19.07 -0.83
C ILE A 268 -16.48 17.64 -0.71
N GLN A 269 -16.76 17.14 0.50
CA GLN A 269 -17.10 15.73 0.72
C GLN A 269 -18.34 15.31 -0.08
N ASP A 270 -19.32 16.20 -0.24
CA ASP A 270 -20.58 15.92 -0.94
C ASP A 270 -20.57 16.36 -2.41
N CYS A 271 -19.46 16.96 -2.87
CA CYS A 271 -19.29 17.29 -4.28
C CYS A 271 -19.25 16.02 -5.12
N LYS A 272 -19.98 16.06 -6.23
CA LYS A 272 -19.92 15.04 -7.28
C LYS A 272 -18.99 15.52 -8.38
N ALA A 273 -17.98 14.71 -8.69
CA ALA A 273 -17.04 14.98 -9.77
C ALA A 273 -17.05 13.84 -10.79
N ARG A 274 -16.74 14.19 -12.03
CA ARG A 274 -16.39 13.20 -13.05
C ARG A 274 -14.97 12.74 -12.72
N MET A 275 -14.79 11.45 -12.51
CA MET A 275 -13.51 10.82 -12.13
C MET A 275 -13.21 9.69 -13.10
N TYR A 276 -11.93 9.46 -13.38
CA TYR A 276 -11.53 8.26 -14.12
C TYR A 276 -11.40 7.07 -13.16
N CYS A 277 -12.39 6.18 -13.20
CA CYS A 277 -12.45 4.98 -12.36
C CYS A 277 -11.95 3.75 -13.13
N GLY A 278 -11.17 2.90 -12.49
CA GLY A 278 -10.62 1.66 -13.04
C GLY A 278 -10.08 0.74 -11.94
N GLY A 279 -9.26 -0.23 -12.31
CA GLY A 279 -8.59 -1.07 -11.32
C GLY A 279 -7.54 -0.26 -10.56
N ILE A 280 -7.44 -0.43 -9.25
CA ILE A 280 -6.41 0.19 -8.40
C ILE A 280 -5.85 -0.79 -7.39
N HIS A 281 -4.63 -0.53 -6.93
CA HIS A 281 -4.11 -1.20 -5.73
C HIS A 281 -4.75 -0.64 -4.45
N GLY A 282 -5.02 0.66 -4.42
CA GLY A 282 -5.69 1.35 -3.32
C GLY A 282 -4.76 1.72 -2.17
N ASP A 283 -3.89 0.84 -1.69
CA ASP A 283 -2.94 1.15 -0.61
C ASP A 283 -1.49 1.24 -1.11
N LEU A 284 -1.28 1.84 -2.29
CA LEU A 284 0.06 1.92 -2.88
C LEU A 284 0.92 2.97 -2.16
N HIS A 285 1.77 2.50 -1.26
CA HIS A 285 2.76 3.31 -0.53
C HIS A 285 4.14 2.62 -0.51
N PRO A 286 5.24 3.31 -0.14
CA PRO A 286 6.60 2.75 -0.26
C PRO A 286 6.84 1.39 0.40
N LYS A 287 6.14 1.06 1.50
CA LYS A 287 6.25 -0.27 2.15
C LYS A 287 5.55 -1.40 1.40
N ASN A 288 4.64 -1.09 0.48
CA ASN A 288 3.89 -2.05 -0.33
C ASN A 288 4.54 -2.30 -1.70
N ILE A 289 5.75 -1.75 -1.91
CA ILE A 289 6.61 -2.06 -3.05
C ILE A 289 7.91 -2.65 -2.49
N VAL A 290 8.03 -3.97 -2.55
CA VAL A 290 9.24 -4.70 -2.13
C VAL A 290 10.12 -4.97 -3.34
N LEU A 291 11.43 -5.07 -3.16
CA LEU A 291 12.40 -5.25 -4.22
C LEU A 291 13.00 -6.66 -4.20
N SER A 292 13.13 -7.27 -5.38
CA SER A 292 13.88 -8.51 -5.61
C SER A 292 14.83 -8.36 -6.80
N ARG A 293 16.15 -8.44 -6.61
CA ARG A 293 17.17 -8.04 -7.63
C ARG A 293 16.88 -6.65 -8.20
N GLY A 294 16.39 -5.74 -7.37
CA GLY A 294 15.94 -4.41 -7.83
C GLY A 294 14.64 -4.41 -8.64
N ILE A 295 14.01 -5.57 -8.89
CA ILE A 295 12.70 -5.66 -9.55
C ILE A 295 11.60 -5.46 -8.49
N PRO A 296 10.71 -4.48 -8.66
CA PRO A 296 9.63 -4.24 -7.71
C PRO A 296 8.56 -5.32 -7.76
N ARG A 297 7.99 -5.62 -6.60
CA ARG A 297 6.80 -6.46 -6.41
C ARG A 297 5.82 -5.70 -5.54
N ILE A 298 4.59 -5.55 -6.03
CA ILE A 298 3.51 -4.90 -5.30
C ILE A 298 2.82 -5.94 -4.41
N ILE A 299 2.69 -5.62 -3.13
CA ILE A 299 2.12 -6.47 -2.08
C ILE A 299 0.96 -5.75 -1.37
N ASP A 300 0.14 -6.50 -0.63
CA ASP A 300 -0.96 -6.00 0.20
C ASP A 300 -2.17 -5.43 -0.56
N PHE A 301 -3.05 -6.33 -1.00
CA PHE A 301 -4.22 -6.00 -1.81
C PHE A 301 -5.47 -5.72 -0.99
N GLY A 302 -5.35 -5.48 0.33
CA GLY A 302 -6.53 -5.33 1.20
C GLY A 302 -7.42 -4.12 0.86
N TRP A 303 -6.95 -3.24 -0.04
CA TRP A 303 -7.66 -2.05 -0.51
C TRP A 303 -7.86 -2.05 -2.04
N ALA A 304 -7.49 -3.14 -2.70
CA ALA A 304 -7.64 -3.26 -4.14
C ALA A 304 -9.11 -3.18 -4.54
N ASP A 305 -9.37 -2.56 -5.69
CA ASP A 305 -10.72 -2.41 -6.21
C ASP A 305 -10.65 -2.38 -7.73
N GLY A 306 -11.54 -3.12 -8.39
CA GLY A 306 -11.63 -3.17 -9.86
C GLY A 306 -12.29 -1.94 -10.47
N ASP A 307 -12.94 -1.11 -9.65
CA ASP A 307 -13.75 0.02 -10.09
C ASP A 307 -13.71 1.20 -9.09
N ALA A 308 -12.54 1.83 -9.01
CA ALA A 308 -12.29 2.97 -8.14
C ALA A 308 -11.42 4.03 -8.80
N HIS A 309 -11.40 5.23 -8.24
CA HIS A 309 -10.69 6.37 -8.80
C HIS A 309 -9.17 6.13 -8.84
N ILE A 310 -8.60 6.12 -10.05
CA ILE A 310 -7.21 5.73 -10.29
C ILE A 310 -6.18 6.66 -9.64
N ALA A 311 -6.56 7.91 -9.30
CA ALA A 311 -5.68 8.86 -8.64
C ALA A 311 -5.15 8.35 -7.29
N LYS A 312 -5.90 7.49 -6.61
CA LYS A 312 -5.60 6.94 -5.28
C LYS A 312 -4.18 6.36 -5.18
N ASP A 313 -3.77 5.57 -6.16
CA ASP A 313 -2.44 4.93 -6.19
C ASP A 313 -1.31 5.96 -6.27
N PHE A 314 -1.53 7.08 -6.97
CA PHE A 314 -0.53 8.12 -7.14
C PHE A 314 -0.47 9.09 -5.95
N VAL A 315 -1.63 9.57 -5.48
CA VAL A 315 -1.68 10.60 -4.43
C VAL A 315 -1.23 10.06 -3.08
N LEU A 316 -1.51 8.79 -2.77
CA LEU A 316 -1.01 8.16 -1.56
C LEU A 316 0.51 8.04 -1.59
N PHE A 317 1.08 7.64 -2.73
CA PHE A 317 2.52 7.55 -2.88
C PHE A 317 3.19 8.94 -2.82
N GLU A 318 2.61 9.95 -3.50
CA GLU A 318 3.10 11.34 -3.45
C GLU A 318 3.10 11.88 -2.01
N CYS A 319 2.02 11.66 -1.24
CA CYS A 319 1.97 12.02 0.18
C CYS A 319 3.15 11.40 0.97
N ASN A 320 3.47 10.14 0.67
CA ASN A 320 4.53 9.43 1.37
C ASN A 320 5.92 10.03 1.10
N VAL A 321 6.19 10.42 -0.15
CA VAL A 321 7.45 11.07 -0.55
C VAL A 321 7.55 12.50 0.00
N ARG A 322 6.42 13.24 -0.04
CA ARG A 322 6.37 14.65 0.37
C ARG A 322 6.57 14.88 1.86
N PHE A 323 5.90 14.08 2.70
CA PHE A 323 5.85 14.42 4.14
C PHE A 323 5.92 13.23 5.09
N VAL A 324 5.51 12.02 4.70
CA VAL A 324 5.57 10.86 5.62
C VAL A 324 7.01 10.43 5.87
N THR A 325 7.80 10.34 4.79
CA THR A 325 9.21 9.92 4.84
C THR A 325 10.18 11.10 4.88
N LEU A 326 9.68 12.34 4.89
CA LEU A 326 10.52 13.53 4.93
C LEU A 326 11.28 13.61 6.26
N PRO A 327 12.62 13.82 6.27
CA PRO A 327 13.38 13.83 7.51
C PRO A 327 12.95 14.94 8.46
N ALA A 328 12.95 14.61 9.75
CA ALA A 328 12.67 15.57 10.83
C ALA A 328 13.59 16.81 10.80
N ALA A 329 14.81 16.65 10.29
CA ALA A 329 15.82 17.71 10.22
C ALA A 329 15.57 18.73 9.09
N THR A 330 14.58 18.50 8.22
CA THR A 330 14.26 19.44 7.13
C THR A 330 13.83 20.79 7.70
N SER A 331 14.39 21.88 7.16
CA SER A 331 14.07 23.23 7.64
C SER A 331 12.60 23.56 7.42
N TYR A 332 12.02 24.38 8.30
CA TYR A 332 10.62 24.80 8.16
C TYR A 332 10.38 25.54 6.83
N GLN A 333 11.34 26.36 6.38
CA GLN A 333 11.22 27.09 5.12
C GLN A 333 11.17 26.14 3.92
N ASP A 334 11.98 25.07 3.93
CA ASP A 334 11.96 24.08 2.86
C ASP A 334 10.68 23.25 2.86
N VAL A 335 10.18 22.90 4.05
CA VAL A 335 8.87 22.24 4.21
C VAL A 335 7.75 23.10 3.62
N VAL A 336 7.73 24.41 3.92
CA VAL A 336 6.74 25.34 3.36
C VAL A 336 6.86 25.41 1.84
N ARG A 337 8.08 25.55 1.31
CA ARG A 337 8.32 25.60 -0.14
C ARG A 337 7.81 24.34 -0.84
N LEU A 338 8.08 23.17 -0.30
CA LEU A 338 7.61 21.90 -0.85
C LEU A 338 6.08 21.79 -0.76
N ALA A 339 5.49 22.20 0.38
CA ALA A 339 4.05 22.15 0.62
C ALA A 339 3.24 23.12 -0.28
N GLN A 340 3.85 24.22 -0.72
CA GLN A 340 3.23 25.19 -1.65
C GLN A 340 3.17 24.71 -3.09
N TRP A 341 4.05 23.78 -3.48
CA TRP A 341 4.02 23.18 -4.82
C TRP A 341 2.83 22.24 -4.91
N ILE A 342 1.65 22.72 -5.33
CA ILE A 342 0.41 21.92 -5.33
C ILE A 342 -0.03 21.63 -6.75
N SER A 343 -0.11 22.65 -7.61
CA SER A 343 -0.64 22.50 -8.96
C SER A 343 0.25 21.60 -9.82
N PHE A 344 -0.36 20.94 -10.80
CA PHE A 344 0.37 20.22 -11.85
C PHE A 344 1.14 21.16 -12.77
N GLU A 345 0.66 22.40 -12.89
CA GLU A 345 1.20 23.40 -13.81
C GLU A 345 2.26 24.29 -13.16
N ASP A 346 2.48 24.15 -11.85
CA ASP A 346 3.53 24.89 -11.15
C ASP A 346 4.91 24.30 -11.47
N ASP A 347 5.89 25.18 -11.67
CA ASP A 347 7.29 24.81 -11.78
C ASP A 347 7.76 24.09 -10.51
N SER A 348 8.57 23.05 -10.69
CA SER A 348 9.12 22.29 -9.57
C SER A 348 10.04 23.18 -8.72
N PRO A 349 9.91 23.17 -7.38
CA PRO A 349 10.77 23.97 -6.51
C PRO A 349 12.22 23.48 -6.58
N HIS A 350 13.16 24.42 -6.50
CA HIS A 350 14.59 24.11 -6.42
C HIS A 350 15.07 24.12 -4.97
N PHE A 351 15.95 23.17 -4.64
CA PHE A 351 16.59 23.04 -3.33
C PHE A 351 18.09 22.82 -3.49
N GLU A 352 18.87 23.47 -2.63
CA GLU A 352 20.32 23.23 -2.55
C GLU A 352 20.64 21.85 -1.96
N SER A 353 19.78 21.35 -1.07
CA SER A 353 19.90 20.00 -0.49
C SER A 353 19.69 18.94 -1.57
N PRO A 354 20.68 18.06 -1.82
CA PRO A 354 20.53 16.96 -2.78
C PRO A 354 19.37 16.03 -2.45
N GLU A 355 19.11 15.79 -1.16
CA GLU A 355 18.02 14.93 -0.70
C GLU A 355 16.65 15.52 -1.06
N LEU A 356 16.43 16.82 -0.80
CA LEU A 356 15.19 17.49 -1.15
C LEU A 356 15.02 17.60 -2.67
N GLN A 357 16.10 17.85 -3.39
CA GLN A 357 16.08 17.87 -4.85
C GLN A 357 15.71 16.49 -5.42
N GLY A 358 16.21 15.41 -4.81
CA GLY A 358 15.82 14.04 -5.13
C GLY A 358 14.34 13.76 -4.85
N ARG A 359 13.78 14.29 -3.76
CA ARG A 359 12.32 14.21 -3.50
C ARG A 359 11.49 14.96 -4.53
N VAL A 360 11.93 16.13 -4.98
CA VAL A 360 11.27 16.87 -6.06
C VAL A 360 11.29 16.08 -7.37
N GLN A 361 12.39 15.40 -7.68
CA GLN A 361 12.49 14.51 -8.84
C GLN A 361 11.49 13.34 -8.72
N LEU A 362 11.39 12.71 -7.54
CA LEU A 362 10.45 11.63 -7.29
C LEU A 362 8.98 12.07 -7.41
N VAL A 363 8.61 13.22 -6.85
CA VAL A 363 7.24 13.76 -7.00
C VAL A 363 6.95 14.11 -8.46
N SER A 364 7.90 14.73 -9.16
CA SER A 364 7.78 15.00 -10.59
C SER A 364 7.59 13.72 -11.40
N PHE A 365 8.31 12.66 -11.02
CA PHE A 365 8.21 11.34 -11.64
C PHE A 365 6.83 10.72 -11.42
N ILE A 366 6.31 10.73 -10.19
CA ILE A 366 4.96 10.24 -9.86
C ILE A 366 3.90 11.00 -10.67
N ARG A 367 3.96 12.34 -10.69
CA ARG A 367 3.02 13.19 -11.45
C ARG A 367 3.11 12.95 -12.96
N LYS A 368 4.30 12.68 -13.50
CA LYS A 368 4.50 12.30 -14.91
C LYS A 368 3.78 10.98 -15.22
N HIS A 369 3.85 9.99 -14.31
CA HIS A 369 3.12 8.73 -14.48
C HIS A 369 1.61 8.89 -14.32
N ALA A 370 1.16 9.73 -13.38
CA ALA A 370 -0.24 10.11 -13.30
C ALA A 370 -0.71 10.75 -14.62
N ARG A 371 -0.02 11.77 -15.15
CA ARG A 371 -0.33 12.38 -16.46
C ARG A 371 -0.45 11.38 -17.60
N LYS A 372 0.38 10.33 -17.60
CA LYS A 372 0.24 9.25 -18.56
C LYS A 372 -1.07 8.49 -18.33
N ALA A 373 -1.46 8.18 -17.10
CA ALA A 373 -2.65 7.37 -16.80
C ALA A 373 -3.95 8.08 -17.24
N PHE A 374 -4.03 9.39 -17.10
CA PHE A 374 -5.21 10.19 -17.46
C PHE A 374 -5.17 10.71 -18.92
N PRO A 375 -6.31 11.16 -19.49
CA PRO A 375 -6.33 11.90 -20.75
C PRO A 375 -5.60 13.25 -20.69
N THR A 376 -5.37 13.86 -21.85
CA THR A 376 -4.64 15.14 -21.96
C THR A 376 -5.40 16.33 -21.41
N GLU A 377 -6.72 16.27 -21.46
CA GLU A 377 -7.69 17.32 -21.12
C GLU A 377 -8.22 17.22 -19.68
N THR A 378 -7.56 16.45 -18.83
CA THR A 378 -7.97 16.19 -17.45
C THR A 378 -7.97 17.46 -16.57
N GLU A 379 -9.07 17.67 -15.84
CA GLU A 379 -9.16 18.74 -14.83
C GLU A 379 -8.45 18.31 -13.53
N TRP A 380 -7.14 18.56 -13.44
CA TRP A 380 -6.27 18.11 -12.34
C TRP A 380 -6.69 18.57 -10.94
N ASP A 381 -7.38 19.71 -10.82
CA ASP A 381 -7.94 20.20 -9.56
C ASP A 381 -8.88 19.15 -8.92
N TRP A 382 -9.76 18.54 -9.73
CA TRP A 382 -10.73 17.53 -9.28
C TRP A 382 -10.15 16.12 -9.27
N GLU A 383 -9.36 15.78 -10.29
CA GLU A 383 -8.85 14.43 -10.50
C GLU A 383 -7.63 14.13 -9.62
N TYR A 384 -6.96 15.14 -9.05
CA TYR A 384 -5.74 14.91 -8.28
C TYR A 384 -5.57 15.79 -7.04
N VAL A 385 -5.81 17.11 -7.11
CA VAL A 385 -5.56 18.00 -5.96
C VAL A 385 -6.51 17.71 -4.80
N ILE A 386 -7.82 17.59 -5.06
CA ILE A 386 -8.79 17.19 -4.03
C ILE A 386 -8.47 15.79 -3.47
N PRO A 387 -8.25 14.75 -4.30
CA PRO A 387 -7.76 13.45 -3.83
C PRO A 387 -6.52 13.53 -2.94
N LEU A 388 -5.52 14.33 -3.31
CA LEU A 388 -4.30 14.53 -2.54
C LEU A 388 -4.61 15.11 -1.15
N PHE A 389 -5.52 16.08 -1.08
CA PHE A 389 -6.01 16.62 0.19
C PHE A 389 -6.76 15.59 1.04
N LEU A 390 -7.68 14.82 0.45
CA LEU A 390 -8.46 13.79 1.17
C LEU A 390 -7.54 12.71 1.77
N VAL A 391 -6.54 12.27 1.01
CA VAL A 391 -5.55 11.31 1.48
C VAL A 391 -4.65 11.92 2.55
N ALA A 392 -4.17 13.16 2.36
CA ALA A 392 -3.35 13.86 3.36
C ALA A 392 -4.10 14.06 4.69
N MET A 393 -5.39 14.43 4.65
CA MET A 393 -6.27 14.52 5.82
C MET A 393 -6.36 13.18 6.54
N GLY A 394 -6.53 12.09 5.80
CA GLY A 394 -6.55 10.74 6.35
C GLY A 394 -5.26 10.31 7.05
N LEU A 395 -4.12 10.73 6.49
CA LEU A 395 -2.79 10.41 7.02
C LEU A 395 -2.47 11.14 8.33
N LEU A 396 -3.18 12.21 8.69
CA LEU A 396 -3.04 12.87 9.99
C LEU A 396 -3.27 11.93 11.18
N LYS A 397 -4.05 10.86 11.00
CA LYS A 397 -4.21 9.77 11.98
C LYS A 397 -2.86 9.19 12.43
N HIS A 398 -1.90 9.13 11.52
CA HIS A 398 -0.59 8.51 11.70
C HIS A 398 0.54 9.52 11.85
N SER A 399 0.22 10.82 11.94
CA SER A 399 1.21 11.90 12.09
C SER A 399 2.24 11.63 13.19
N ASN A 400 1.81 11.07 14.33
CA ASN A 400 2.71 10.71 15.43
C ASN A 400 3.75 9.63 15.08
N ASP A 401 3.50 8.82 14.06
CA ASP A 401 4.41 7.76 13.60
C ASP A 401 5.33 8.24 12.47
N PHE A 402 5.15 9.46 11.97
CA PHE A 402 5.90 9.98 10.83
C PHE A 402 7.19 10.68 11.28
N SER A 403 8.17 10.71 10.38
CA SER A 403 9.43 11.42 10.61
C SER A 403 9.24 12.92 10.86
N SER A 404 8.24 13.54 10.21
CA SER A 404 7.95 14.97 10.37
C SER A 404 6.45 15.27 10.44
N GLN A 405 5.93 15.44 11.66
CA GLN A 405 4.58 15.94 11.91
C GLN A 405 4.36 17.33 11.31
N VAL A 406 5.38 18.19 11.40
CA VAL A 406 5.35 19.56 10.87
C VAL A 406 5.06 19.54 9.37
N SER A 407 5.74 18.66 8.63
CA SER A 407 5.53 18.54 7.19
C SER A 407 4.12 18.10 6.83
N THR A 408 3.56 17.14 7.57
CA THR A 408 2.20 16.64 7.29
C THR A 408 1.16 17.74 7.51
N ARG A 409 1.22 18.45 8.65
CA ARG A 409 0.33 19.58 8.96
C ARG A 409 0.45 20.67 7.91
N GLN A 410 1.68 21.04 7.55
CA GLN A 410 1.94 22.11 6.59
C GLN A 410 1.37 21.79 5.20
N HIS A 411 1.47 20.54 4.75
CA HIS A 411 0.87 20.10 3.48
C HIS A 411 -0.65 20.14 3.52
N VAL A 412 -1.28 19.65 4.59
CA VAL A 412 -2.74 19.71 4.74
C VAL A 412 -3.25 21.15 4.72
N LEU A 413 -2.60 22.05 5.45
CA LEU A 413 -2.99 23.46 5.51
C LEU A 413 -2.83 24.18 4.15
N GLN A 414 -1.74 23.91 3.42
CA GLN A 414 -1.55 24.50 2.08
C GLN A 414 -2.55 23.95 1.06
N LEU A 415 -2.86 22.65 1.11
CA LEU A 415 -3.89 22.04 0.27
C LEU A 415 -5.28 22.61 0.56
N ALA A 416 -5.64 22.77 1.84
CA ALA A 416 -6.90 23.38 2.26
C ALA A 416 -7.01 24.82 1.72
N LYS A 417 -5.95 25.62 1.90
CA LYS A 417 -5.88 26.98 1.36
C LYS A 417 -6.06 27.01 -0.16
N TYR A 418 -5.29 26.19 -0.89
CA TYR A 418 -5.37 26.12 -2.35
C TYR A 418 -6.79 25.75 -2.83
N ILE A 419 -7.40 24.72 -2.23
CA ILE A 419 -8.76 24.28 -2.61
C ILE A 419 -9.77 25.39 -2.35
N SER A 420 -9.71 26.05 -1.19
CA SER A 420 -10.64 27.12 -0.83
C SER A 420 -10.50 28.36 -1.72
N GLU A 421 -9.29 28.74 -2.09
CA GLU A 421 -9.04 29.94 -2.89
C GLU A 421 -9.21 29.71 -4.40
N ARG A 422 -8.90 28.50 -4.90
CA ARG A 422 -8.79 28.24 -6.35
C ARG A 422 -9.84 27.31 -6.90
N ILE A 423 -10.36 26.37 -6.11
CA ILE A 423 -11.25 25.31 -6.62
C ILE A 423 -12.70 25.58 -6.23
N LEU A 424 -12.99 25.77 -4.94
CA LEU A 424 -14.36 25.94 -4.44
C LEU A 424 -15.12 27.11 -5.10
N PRO A 425 -14.51 28.31 -5.32
CA PRO A 425 -15.22 29.41 -5.97
C PRO A 425 -15.69 29.09 -7.40
N LYS A 426 -14.94 28.25 -8.14
CA LYS A 426 -15.31 27.79 -9.48
C LYS A 426 -16.50 26.82 -9.44
N TYR A 427 -16.66 26.07 -8.35
CA TYR A 427 -17.74 25.12 -8.17
C TYR A 427 -19.05 25.80 -7.75
N GLU A 428 -18.98 26.65 -6.72
CA GLU A 428 -20.16 27.32 -6.15
C GLU A 428 -20.82 28.28 -7.15
N SER A 429 -20.00 28.93 -8.00
CA SER A 429 -20.51 29.74 -9.11
C SER A 429 -21.20 28.92 -10.20
N ARG A 430 -20.81 27.66 -10.43
CA ARG A 430 -21.49 26.76 -11.39
C ARG A 430 -22.82 26.27 -10.87
N GLU A 431 -22.94 26.00 -9.57
CA GLU A 431 -24.21 25.57 -8.95
C GLU A 431 -25.24 26.70 -8.88
N THR A 432 -24.81 27.93 -8.57
CA THR A 432 -25.73 29.09 -8.49
C THR A 432 -26.36 29.46 -9.83
N ASN A 433 -25.75 29.04 -10.95
CA ASN A 433 -26.23 29.29 -12.32
C ASN A 433 -27.03 28.12 -12.92
N ARG A 434 -27.29 27.06 -12.15
CA ARG A 434 -28.19 25.95 -12.53
C ARG A 434 -29.50 26.07 -11.78
#